data_AF-A0A5J6Z8U5-F1
#
_entry.id   AF-A0A5J6Z8U5-F1
#
_cell.length_a   1.000
_cell.length_b   1.000
_cell.length_c   1.000
_cell.angle_alpha   90.00
_cell.angle_beta   90.00
_cell.angle_gamma   90.00
#
_symmetry.space_group_name_H-M   'P 1'
#
loop_
_entity.id
_entity.type
_entity.pdbx_description
1 polymer ?
#
loop_
_entity_poly.entity_id
_entity_poly.type
_entity_poly.pdbx_seq_one_letter_code
_entity_poly.pdbx_strand_id
1 'polypeptide(L)'
;MNNPQHLTGDHRDKEDLHSWAALVALHAVDPEDQPHVDRVRAAHPEFDAMVASFEEDAAHLGSIAAAPAPTSMKAAIFDALDSRDAEASHDADESNVRYLGDRNAGSSSQSATSPASTAKSGSSSTSSLHSDGASTGSPHSGGGGRPWMWVAAAAAAIVVGVGLWQTIGTSLDSSSDGDTVAEQAPNTEQPASGQPTVTTLEVAGGEVSLEHQPGSDNGTIRLTNIPAPEAGSAYQMWIVNPDDEVSAGVMEPEDITPKMKAEVKGLSKAQTFMISVEPSGGSDEPSDQEVVSFNLASQ
;
A
#
# COMPACT_ATOMS: atom_id res chain seq x y z
N MET A 1 -20.88 9.81 -52.00
CA MET A 1 -20.05 8.59 -51.93
C MET A 1 -19.12 8.72 -50.74
N ASN A 2 -19.32 7.82 -49.78
CA ASN A 2 -18.53 7.39 -48.61
C ASN A 2 -17.41 8.28 -48.04
N ASN A 3 -17.64 8.63 -46.77
CA ASN A 3 -16.64 8.83 -45.73
C ASN A 3 -16.43 7.49 -44.99
N PRO A 4 -15.20 7.04 -44.72
CA PRO A 4 -14.96 6.13 -43.62
C PRO A 4 -13.97 6.74 -42.62
N GLN A 5 -14.52 7.24 -41.51
CA GLN A 5 -13.81 7.43 -40.25
C GLN A 5 -13.76 6.06 -39.57
N HIS A 6 -12.59 5.44 -39.50
CA HIS A 6 -12.40 4.14 -38.82
C HIS A 6 -11.03 4.14 -38.15
N LEU A 7 -10.91 4.72 -36.94
CA LEU A 7 -9.67 4.69 -36.13
C LEU A 7 -9.91 5.05 -34.63
N THR A 8 -11.07 4.70 -34.04
CA THR A 8 -11.36 5.10 -32.64
C THR A 8 -12.12 4.05 -31.81
N GLY A 9 -12.11 2.77 -32.22
CA GLY A 9 -12.76 1.67 -31.50
C GLY A 9 -11.89 1.03 -30.42
N ASP A 10 -10.65 0.69 -30.77
CA ASP A 10 -9.76 -0.15 -29.96
C ASP A 10 -9.44 0.39 -28.55
N HIS A 11 -9.29 1.71 -28.40
CA HIS A 11 -9.01 2.31 -27.09
C HIS A 11 -10.21 2.30 -26.14
N ARG A 12 -11.43 2.50 -26.67
CA ARG A 12 -12.65 2.48 -25.84
C ARG A 12 -13.00 1.07 -25.39
N ASP A 13 -12.84 0.10 -26.29
CA ASP A 13 -13.11 -1.31 -25.99
C ASP A 13 -12.14 -1.85 -24.91
N LYS A 14 -10.87 -1.40 -24.92
CA LYS A 14 -9.87 -1.75 -23.90
C LYS A 14 -10.09 -1.06 -22.55
N GLU A 15 -10.55 0.18 -22.54
CA GLU A 15 -10.87 0.93 -21.31
C GLU A 15 -12.08 0.30 -20.61
N ASP A 16 -13.06 -0.15 -21.37
CA ASP A 16 -14.19 -0.93 -20.86
C ASP A 16 -13.73 -2.30 -20.30
N LEU A 17 -12.81 -2.98 -20.98
CA LEU A 17 -12.24 -4.27 -20.52
C LEU A 17 -11.51 -4.15 -19.18
N HIS A 18 -10.65 -3.13 -19.01
CA HIS A 18 -9.93 -2.88 -17.76
C HIS A 18 -10.87 -2.55 -16.62
N SER A 19 -11.90 -1.74 -16.89
CA SER A 19 -12.91 -1.38 -15.90
C SER A 19 -13.66 -2.62 -15.39
N TRP A 20 -14.07 -3.53 -16.28
CA TRP A 20 -14.72 -4.78 -15.90
C TRP A 20 -13.78 -5.73 -15.14
N ALA A 21 -12.50 -5.82 -15.53
CA ALA A 21 -11.52 -6.63 -14.84
C ALA A 21 -11.30 -6.14 -13.39
N ALA A 22 -11.21 -4.81 -13.19
CA ALA A 22 -11.11 -4.21 -11.87
C ALA A 22 -12.34 -4.47 -11.00
N LEU A 23 -13.55 -4.41 -11.57
CA LEU A 23 -14.79 -4.74 -10.86
C LEU A 23 -14.82 -6.21 -10.40
N VAL A 24 -14.39 -7.14 -11.26
CA VAL A 24 -14.31 -8.56 -10.91
C VAL A 24 -13.30 -8.78 -9.79
N ALA A 25 -12.10 -8.20 -9.91
CA ALA A 25 -11.02 -8.34 -8.93
C ALA A 25 -11.40 -7.80 -7.54
N LEU A 26 -12.18 -6.71 -7.48
CA LEU A 26 -12.68 -6.16 -6.21
C LEU A 26 -13.94 -6.86 -5.68
N HIS A 27 -14.38 -7.94 -6.33
CA HIS A 27 -15.64 -8.63 -6.04
C HIS A 27 -16.86 -7.68 -6.01
N ALA A 28 -16.84 -6.66 -6.89
CA ALA A 28 -17.85 -5.61 -6.97
C ALA A 28 -18.83 -5.81 -8.15
N VAL A 29 -18.91 -7.04 -8.68
CA VAL A 29 -19.84 -7.40 -9.75
C VAL A 29 -21.15 -7.92 -9.17
N ASP A 30 -22.25 -7.26 -9.52
CA ASP A 30 -23.58 -7.70 -9.14
C ASP A 30 -23.97 -9.02 -9.83
N PRO A 31 -24.81 -9.87 -9.19
CA PRO A 31 -25.21 -11.16 -9.77
C PRO A 31 -25.86 -11.06 -11.16
N GLU A 32 -26.50 -9.92 -11.46
CA GLU A 32 -27.16 -9.65 -12.74
C GLU A 32 -26.20 -9.37 -13.89
N ASP A 33 -24.96 -8.95 -13.59
CA ASP A 33 -23.91 -8.63 -14.55
C ASP A 33 -22.95 -9.81 -14.82
N GLN A 34 -23.08 -10.91 -14.07
CA GLN A 34 -22.27 -12.12 -14.28
C GLN A 34 -22.33 -12.67 -15.72
N PRO A 35 -23.50 -12.71 -16.40
CA PRO A 35 -23.55 -13.13 -17.80
C PRO A 35 -22.79 -12.21 -18.74
N HIS A 36 -22.56 -10.95 -18.36
CA HIS A 36 -21.72 -10.03 -19.12
C HIS A 36 -20.24 -10.32 -18.91
N VAL A 37 -19.82 -10.53 -17.67
CA VAL A 37 -18.44 -10.96 -17.35
C VAL A 37 -18.08 -12.25 -18.07
N ASP A 38 -18.98 -13.24 -18.10
CA ASP A 38 -18.75 -14.51 -18.81
C ASP A 38 -18.54 -14.30 -20.32
N ARG A 39 -19.29 -13.37 -20.94
CA ARG A 39 -19.11 -13.02 -22.36
C ARG A 39 -17.78 -12.32 -22.60
N VAL A 40 -17.40 -11.39 -21.73
CA VAL A 40 -16.13 -10.66 -21.81
C VAL A 40 -14.96 -11.64 -21.68
N ARG A 41 -14.98 -12.52 -20.67
CA ARG A 41 -14.00 -13.59 -20.48
C ARG A 41 -13.90 -14.52 -21.70
N ALA A 42 -15.03 -14.88 -22.31
CA ALA A 42 -15.03 -15.73 -23.50
C ALA A 42 -14.48 -15.02 -24.76
N ALA A 43 -14.65 -13.71 -24.86
CA ALA A 43 -14.18 -12.91 -25.98
C ALA A 43 -12.71 -12.47 -25.85
N HIS A 44 -12.21 -12.33 -24.63
CA HIS A 44 -10.89 -11.77 -24.31
C HIS A 44 -10.09 -12.74 -23.41
N PRO A 45 -9.21 -13.57 -23.99
CA PRO A 45 -8.35 -14.49 -23.24
C PRO A 45 -7.43 -13.79 -22.22
N GLU A 46 -7.09 -12.53 -22.46
CA GLU A 46 -6.28 -11.68 -21.58
C GLU A 46 -7.02 -11.21 -20.32
N PHE A 47 -8.36 -11.33 -20.27
CA PHE A 47 -9.18 -10.80 -19.19
C PHE A 47 -8.83 -11.38 -17.82
N ASP A 48 -8.63 -12.71 -17.73
CA ASP A 48 -8.30 -13.35 -16.45
C ASP A 48 -6.90 -12.97 -15.95
N ALA A 49 -5.95 -12.72 -16.86
CA ALA A 49 -4.62 -12.21 -16.48
C ALA A 49 -4.70 -10.78 -15.91
N MET A 50 -5.59 -9.95 -16.47
CA MET A 50 -5.85 -8.59 -16.00
C MET A 50 -6.55 -8.58 -14.63
N VAL A 51 -7.55 -9.47 -14.44
CA VAL A 51 -8.18 -9.69 -13.13
C VAL A 51 -7.14 -10.08 -12.09
N ALA A 52 -6.27 -11.05 -12.40
CA ALA A 52 -5.22 -11.50 -11.48
C ALA A 52 -4.26 -10.36 -11.07
N SER A 53 -3.88 -9.48 -12.01
CA SER A 53 -3.05 -8.31 -11.70
C SER A 53 -3.74 -7.36 -10.71
N PHE A 54 -5.02 -7.07 -10.92
CA PHE A 54 -5.78 -6.22 -10.00
C PHE A 54 -6.03 -6.89 -8.64
N GLU A 55 -6.19 -8.21 -8.59
CA GLU A 55 -6.30 -8.97 -7.33
C GLU A 55 -4.98 -8.90 -6.53
N GLU A 56 -3.83 -8.92 -7.20
CA GLU A 56 -2.52 -8.74 -6.56
C GLU A 56 -2.39 -7.35 -5.92
N ASP A 57 -2.76 -6.30 -6.65
CA ASP A 57 -2.78 -4.92 -6.14
C ASP A 57 -3.76 -4.78 -4.95
N ALA A 58 -4.96 -5.36 -5.07
CA ALA A 58 -5.95 -5.35 -4.01
C ALA A 58 -5.46 -6.10 -2.76
N ALA A 59 -4.78 -7.24 -2.93
CA ALA A 59 -4.17 -7.99 -1.84
C ALA A 59 -3.05 -7.20 -1.16
N HIS A 60 -2.20 -6.53 -1.95
CA HIS A 60 -1.15 -5.66 -1.43
C HIS A 60 -1.75 -4.52 -0.59
N LEU A 61 -2.75 -3.80 -1.11
CA LEU A 61 -3.47 -2.75 -0.37
C LEU A 61 -4.16 -3.30 0.88
N GLY A 62 -4.76 -4.48 0.80
CA GLY A 62 -5.38 -5.16 1.94
C GLY A 62 -4.37 -5.49 3.05
N SER A 63 -3.13 -5.79 2.70
CA SER A 63 -2.05 -6.06 3.67
C SER A 63 -1.64 -4.81 4.45
N ILE A 64 -1.66 -3.63 3.81
CA ILE A 64 -1.33 -2.35 4.44
C ILE A 64 -2.40 -1.96 5.46
N ALA A 65 -3.67 -2.26 5.17
CA ALA A 65 -4.81 -1.95 6.03
C ALA A 65 -5.12 -3.03 7.09
N ALA A 66 -4.27 -4.04 7.25
CA ALA A 66 -4.56 -5.19 8.10
C ALA A 66 -4.64 -4.83 9.59
N ALA A 67 -5.78 -5.12 10.22
CA ALA A 67 -5.95 -5.00 11.67
C ALA A 67 -5.60 -6.32 12.39
N PRO A 68 -5.11 -6.27 13.66
CA PRO A 68 -4.88 -7.47 14.44
C PRO A 68 -6.16 -8.30 14.59
N ALA A 69 -6.09 -9.58 14.21
CA ALA A 69 -7.20 -10.49 14.40
C ALA A 69 -7.51 -10.67 15.90
N PRO A 70 -8.80 -10.68 16.31
CA PRO A 70 -9.17 -10.99 17.69
C PRO A 70 -8.63 -12.37 18.11
N THR A 71 -8.11 -12.48 19.33
CA THR A 71 -7.46 -13.72 19.82
C THR A 71 -8.40 -14.92 19.90
N SER A 72 -9.71 -14.71 20.03
CA SER A 72 -10.74 -15.75 20.02
C SER A 72 -11.06 -16.30 18.62
N MET A 73 -10.75 -15.55 17.55
CA MET A 73 -11.14 -15.90 16.18
C MET A 73 -10.44 -17.16 15.69
N LYS A 74 -9.15 -17.32 16.00
CA LYS A 74 -8.39 -18.52 15.65
C LYS A 74 -9.03 -19.76 16.26
N ALA A 75 -9.29 -19.75 17.57
CA ALA A 75 -9.91 -20.88 18.26
C ALA A 75 -11.29 -21.25 17.67
N ALA A 76 -12.12 -20.24 17.38
CA ALA A 76 -13.43 -20.45 16.76
C ALA A 76 -13.34 -21.06 15.35
N ILE A 77 -12.34 -20.70 14.54
CA ILE A 77 -12.12 -21.28 13.22
C ILE A 77 -11.68 -22.74 13.34
N PHE A 78 -10.76 -23.07 14.24
CA PHE A 78 -10.31 -24.45 14.44
C PHE A 78 -11.45 -25.35 14.94
N ASP A 79 -12.29 -24.88 15.87
CA ASP A 79 -13.48 -25.60 16.33
C ASP A 79 -14.52 -25.80 15.20
N ALA A 80 -14.71 -24.80 14.33
CA ALA A 80 -15.60 -24.89 13.17
C ALA A 80 -15.08 -25.86 12.08
N LEU A 81 -13.76 -25.97 11.90
CA LEU A 81 -13.15 -26.96 11.00
C LEU A 81 -13.33 -28.38 11.54
N ASP A 82 -13.03 -28.60 12.83
CA ASP A 82 -13.21 -29.90 13.49
C ASP A 82 -14.68 -30.35 13.43
N SER A 83 -15.62 -29.41 13.58
CA SER A 83 -17.06 -29.68 13.46
C SER A 83 -17.48 -30.03 12.04
N ARG A 84 -16.91 -29.37 11.01
CA ARG A 84 -17.18 -29.71 9.60
C ARG A 84 -16.69 -31.10 9.22
N ASP A 85 -15.51 -31.49 9.70
CA ASP A 85 -14.98 -32.83 9.48
C ASP A 85 -15.82 -33.90 10.22
N ALA A 86 -16.38 -33.56 11.38
CA ALA A 86 -17.30 -34.41 12.13
C ALA A 86 -18.69 -34.56 11.45
N GLU A 87 -19.22 -33.51 10.81
CA GLU A 87 -20.47 -33.59 10.03
C GLU A 87 -20.29 -34.36 8.73
N ALA A 88 -19.17 -34.16 8.02
CA ALA A 88 -18.84 -34.93 6.81
C ALA A 88 -18.65 -36.43 7.10
N SER A 89 -18.25 -36.79 8.32
CA SER A 89 -18.12 -38.19 8.75
C SER A 89 -19.43 -38.78 9.33
N HIS A 90 -20.39 -37.96 9.76
CA HIS A 90 -21.74 -38.43 10.15
C HIS A 90 -22.61 -38.80 8.93
N ASP A 91 -22.53 -38.04 7.82
CA ASP A 91 -23.23 -38.37 6.57
C ASP A 91 -22.66 -39.63 5.88
N ALA A 92 -21.38 -39.92 6.11
CA ALA A 92 -20.75 -41.17 5.66
C ALA A 92 -21.16 -42.39 6.50
N ASP A 93 -21.59 -42.21 7.76
CA ASP A 93 -22.06 -43.30 8.63
C ASP A 93 -23.56 -43.59 8.42
N GLU A 94 -24.40 -42.58 8.15
CA GLU A 94 -25.83 -42.81 7.89
C GLU A 94 -26.11 -43.49 6.54
N SER A 95 -25.19 -43.36 5.58
CA SER A 95 -25.21 -44.10 4.30
C SER A 95 -24.69 -45.53 4.43
N ASN A 96 -24.00 -45.90 5.52
CA ASN A 96 -23.47 -47.24 5.76
C ASN A 96 -24.38 -48.13 6.63
N VAL A 97 -25.42 -47.58 7.27
CA VAL A 97 -26.35 -48.36 8.13
C VAL A 97 -27.52 -49.00 7.36
N ARG A 98 -27.71 -48.71 6.06
CA ARG A 98 -28.79 -49.31 5.25
C ARG A 98 -28.41 -50.59 4.47
N TYR A 99 -27.17 -51.08 4.59
CA TYR A 99 -26.76 -52.38 4.06
C TYR A 99 -26.00 -53.16 5.12
N LEU A 100 -26.73 -53.79 6.04
CA LEU A 100 -26.46 -55.13 6.59
C LEU A 100 -27.50 -55.39 7.68
N GLY A 101 -28.68 -55.82 7.22
CA GLY A 101 -29.55 -56.61 8.07
C GLY A 101 -28.88 -57.94 8.41
N ASP A 102 -29.17 -58.37 9.64
CA ASP A 102 -29.15 -59.76 10.09
C ASP A 102 -27.78 -60.36 10.45
N ARG A 103 -27.43 -60.31 11.75
CA ARG A 103 -27.24 -61.53 12.57
C ARG A 103 -26.97 -61.22 14.05
N ASN A 104 -27.93 -61.64 14.86
CA ASN A 104 -27.78 -62.39 16.10
C ASN A 104 -27.14 -61.74 17.36
N ALA A 105 -28.05 -61.26 18.22
CA ALA A 105 -28.17 -61.51 19.67
C ALA A 105 -27.00 -62.09 20.47
N GLY A 106 -26.76 -61.46 21.64
CA GLY A 106 -26.19 -62.09 22.82
C GLY A 106 -25.77 -61.11 23.93
N SER A 107 -26.70 -60.84 24.86
CA SER A 107 -26.56 -60.59 26.32
C SER A 107 -25.15 -60.30 26.88
N SER A 108 -24.88 -59.35 27.77
CA SER A 108 -25.50 -59.07 29.09
C SER A 108 -24.70 -57.92 29.75
N SER A 109 -25.33 -56.84 30.21
CA SER A 109 -25.70 -56.54 31.61
C SER A 109 -24.59 -55.93 32.51
N GLN A 110 -24.93 -54.76 33.09
CA GLN A 110 -24.75 -54.34 34.50
C GLN A 110 -24.06 -52.99 34.78
N SER A 111 -24.84 -52.18 35.49
CA SER A 111 -24.58 -50.93 36.20
C SER A 111 -23.70 -51.10 37.46
N ALA A 112 -23.07 -50.01 37.91
CA ALA A 112 -22.86 -49.57 39.32
C ALA A 112 -21.69 -48.56 39.38
N THR A 113 -21.90 -47.26 39.60
CA THR A 113 -21.88 -46.52 40.90
C THR A 113 -20.55 -46.54 41.69
N SER A 114 -19.96 -45.33 41.85
CA SER A 114 -19.24 -44.66 43.00
C SER A 114 -18.59 -45.49 44.15
N PRO A 115 -17.65 -44.96 45.00
CA PRO A 115 -17.50 -43.56 45.50
C PRO A 115 -16.02 -43.04 45.61
N ALA A 116 -15.77 -41.73 45.60
CA ALA A 116 -15.57 -40.80 46.74
C ALA A 116 -14.73 -41.29 47.93
N SER A 117 -13.69 -40.52 48.31
CA SER A 117 -13.33 -40.21 49.73
C SER A 117 -12.12 -39.26 49.91
N THR A 118 -12.40 -38.18 50.65
CA THR A 118 -11.61 -37.50 51.71
C THR A 118 -10.33 -36.71 51.44
N ALA A 119 -10.48 -35.42 51.78
CA ALA A 119 -9.48 -34.45 52.23
C ALA A 119 -8.62 -34.92 53.42
N LYS A 120 -7.45 -34.28 53.62
CA LYS A 120 -7.13 -33.49 54.83
C LYS A 120 -5.74 -32.81 54.79
N SER A 121 -5.77 -31.49 54.92
CA SER A 121 -4.91 -30.59 55.74
C SER A 121 -3.56 -31.09 56.28
N GLY A 122 -2.51 -30.28 56.07
CA GLY A 122 -1.24 -30.32 56.80
C GLY A 122 -0.50 -28.98 56.69
N SER A 123 -0.26 -28.36 57.85
CA SER A 123 0.31 -27.02 58.08
C SER A 123 1.85 -27.07 58.23
N SER A 124 2.47 -25.88 58.45
CA SER A 124 3.85 -25.56 58.91
C SER A 124 4.91 -25.36 57.81
N SER A 125 5.84 -24.39 57.81
CA SER A 125 6.20 -23.31 58.75
C SER A 125 7.22 -22.33 58.12
N THR A 126 7.05 -21.04 58.43
CA THR A 126 8.00 -19.97 58.83
C THR A 126 9.50 -19.94 58.41
N SER A 127 10.01 -18.74 58.01
CA SER A 127 11.30 -18.09 58.42
C SER A 127 11.44 -16.67 57.79
N SER A 128 11.19 -15.56 58.52
CA SER A 128 12.13 -14.49 59.01
C SER A 128 12.87 -13.65 57.92
N LEU A 129 12.61 -12.34 57.67
CA LEU A 129 12.76 -11.06 58.44
C LEU A 129 14.21 -10.53 58.62
N HIS A 130 14.51 -9.34 58.05
CA HIS A 130 15.26 -8.14 58.54
C HIS A 130 15.56 -7.21 57.33
N SER A 131 15.03 -5.97 57.18
CA SER A 131 15.35 -4.68 57.88
C SER A 131 16.77 -4.15 57.55
N ASP A 132 17.10 -2.89 57.23
CA ASP A 132 16.44 -1.58 57.18
C ASP A 132 17.43 -0.52 56.59
N GLY A 133 16.92 0.66 56.15
CA GLY A 133 17.54 2.01 56.21
C GLY A 133 18.69 2.39 55.22
N ALA A 134 18.55 3.33 54.28
CA ALA A 134 18.40 4.80 54.36
C ALA A 134 19.70 5.62 54.66
N SER A 135 20.09 6.51 53.72
CA SER A 135 20.49 7.94 53.93
C SER A 135 21.75 8.43 53.17
N THR A 136 21.51 9.39 52.26
CA THR A 136 22.12 10.75 52.14
C THR A 136 23.60 10.95 51.74
N GLY A 137 23.83 11.81 50.72
CA GLY A 137 25.06 12.63 50.63
C GLY A 137 25.45 13.20 49.25
N SER A 138 25.12 14.47 49.00
CA SER A 138 25.91 15.45 48.20
C SER A 138 26.26 16.60 49.17
N PRO A 139 27.41 17.32 49.09
CA PRO A 139 27.77 18.30 48.03
C PRO A 139 29.31 18.29 47.68
N HIS A 140 29.89 19.08 46.75
CA HIS A 140 30.32 20.49 46.85
C HIS A 140 30.80 21.06 45.47
N SER A 141 30.36 22.29 45.15
CA SER A 141 31.01 23.46 44.47
C SER A 141 32.34 23.31 43.70
N GLY A 142 32.64 24.00 42.58
CA GLY A 142 32.01 25.08 41.82
C GLY A 142 33.03 25.70 40.82
N GLY A 143 32.56 26.52 39.85
CA GLY A 143 33.40 27.53 39.17
C GLY A 143 33.41 27.57 37.62
N GLY A 144 32.57 28.44 37.04
CA GLY A 144 32.99 29.46 36.06
C GLY A 144 33.22 29.11 34.58
N GLY A 145 32.27 29.52 33.72
CA GLY A 145 32.61 30.32 32.53
C GLY A 145 32.43 29.69 31.14
N ARG A 146 31.54 30.34 30.37
CA ARG A 146 31.41 30.44 28.89
C ARG A 146 30.32 29.56 28.23
N PRO A 147 29.32 30.15 27.55
CA PRO A 147 28.30 29.42 26.81
C PRO A 147 28.88 28.97 25.46
N TRP A 148 29.11 27.67 25.29
CA TRP A 148 29.42 27.11 23.99
C TRP A 148 28.11 26.74 23.31
N MET A 149 27.72 27.60 22.37
CA MET A 149 26.72 27.33 21.37
C MET A 149 27.20 26.16 20.52
N TRP A 150 26.52 25.02 20.60
CA TRP A 150 26.63 23.99 19.59
C TRP A 150 25.38 24.07 18.71
N VAL A 151 25.57 24.67 17.54
CA VAL A 151 24.81 24.30 16.35
C VAL A 151 25.17 22.85 16.06
N ALA A 152 24.28 21.93 16.39
CA ALA A 152 24.35 20.56 15.90
C ALA A 152 23.45 20.48 14.67
N ALA A 153 24.04 20.79 13.51
CA ALA A 153 23.53 20.31 12.24
C ALA A 153 23.59 18.79 12.28
N ALA A 154 22.44 18.13 12.44
CA ALA A 154 22.33 16.70 12.27
C ALA A 154 22.29 16.41 10.77
N ALA A 155 23.47 16.35 10.15
CA ALA A 155 23.64 15.74 8.83
C ALA A 155 23.45 14.22 8.98
N ALA A 156 22.22 13.74 8.80
CA ALA A 156 21.97 12.32 8.57
C ALA A 156 22.25 12.02 7.09
N ALA A 157 23.49 11.68 6.79
CA ALA A 157 23.85 11.08 5.51
C ALA A 157 23.22 9.67 5.44
N ILE A 158 22.12 9.52 4.72
CA ILE A 158 21.64 8.20 4.30
C ILE A 158 22.41 7.84 3.03
N VAL A 159 23.33 6.88 3.20
CA VAL A 159 23.92 6.10 2.12
C VAL A 159 22.79 5.29 1.47
N VAL A 160 22.39 5.64 0.25
CA VAL A 160 21.72 4.68 -0.64
C VAL A 160 22.78 4.09 -1.55
N GLY A 161 23.12 2.85 -1.24
CA GLY A 161 24.06 2.04 -2.00
C GLY A 161 23.53 1.72 -3.39
N VAL A 162 24.47 1.70 -4.33
CA VAL A 162 24.31 1.13 -5.66
C VAL A 162 23.92 -0.36 -5.53
N GLY A 163 22.74 -0.70 -6.02
CA GLY A 163 22.30 -2.07 -6.26
C GLY A 163 22.14 -2.31 -7.76
N LEU A 164 23.25 -2.60 -8.44
CA LEU A 164 23.24 -3.24 -9.75
C LEU A 164 22.71 -4.68 -9.57
N TRP A 165 21.52 -4.98 -10.11
CA TRP A 165 21.14 -6.35 -10.41
C TRP A 165 20.75 -6.51 -11.88
N GLN A 166 21.30 -7.58 -12.43
CA GLN A 166 21.33 -8.00 -13.82
C GLN A 166 19.98 -8.59 -14.25
N THR A 167 19.52 -8.27 -15.46
CA THR A 167 18.43 -8.99 -16.12
C THR A 167 18.99 -10.24 -16.82
N ILE A 168 18.60 -11.43 -16.36
CA ILE A 168 18.82 -12.70 -17.06
C ILE A 168 17.84 -12.77 -18.23
N GLY A 169 18.36 -12.73 -19.45
CA GLY A 169 17.61 -13.04 -20.66
C GLY A 169 17.49 -14.54 -20.87
N THR A 170 16.27 -15.03 -21.06
CA THR A 170 16.03 -16.29 -21.77
C THR A 170 15.31 -15.95 -23.07
N SER A 171 16.09 -15.89 -24.14
CA SER A 171 15.61 -15.86 -25.52
C SER A 171 14.95 -17.19 -25.88
N LEU A 172 13.73 -17.16 -26.40
CA LEU A 172 13.23 -18.20 -27.29
C LEU A 172 12.72 -17.57 -28.60
N ASP A 173 13.56 -17.81 -29.60
CA ASP A 173 13.31 -18.01 -31.03
C ASP A 173 12.89 -16.86 -31.95
N SER A 174 13.66 -16.78 -33.03
CA SER A 174 13.75 -15.75 -34.06
C SER A 174 13.02 -16.18 -35.34
N SER A 175 12.45 -15.22 -36.07
CA SER A 175 12.26 -15.15 -37.54
C SER A 175 11.44 -13.88 -37.84
N SER A 176 11.74 -12.90 -38.71
CA SER A 176 12.72 -12.74 -39.80
C SER A 176 12.81 -11.24 -40.19
N ASP A 177 14.02 -10.82 -40.55
CA ASP A 177 14.46 -9.77 -41.51
C ASP A 177 13.90 -8.32 -41.49
N GLY A 178 14.82 -7.37 -41.25
CA GLY A 178 14.74 -6.00 -41.79
C GLY A 178 15.45 -4.93 -40.95
N ASP A 179 16.68 -4.58 -41.31
CA ASP A 179 17.54 -3.53 -40.73
C ASP A 179 16.80 -2.27 -40.23
N THR A 180 16.97 -1.94 -38.94
CA THR A 180 17.47 -0.64 -38.45
C THR A 180 17.47 -0.67 -36.91
N VAL A 181 18.66 -0.48 -36.32
CA VAL A 181 18.83 -0.21 -34.89
C VAL A 181 18.26 1.19 -34.61
N ALA A 182 17.01 1.24 -34.15
CA ALA A 182 16.48 2.37 -33.41
C ALA A 182 16.61 2.04 -31.92
N GLU A 183 17.58 2.68 -31.30
CA GLU A 183 17.77 2.81 -29.86
C GLU A 183 16.41 3.03 -29.16
N GLN A 184 16.06 2.12 -28.24
CA GLN A 184 14.85 2.23 -27.43
C GLN A 184 14.96 3.44 -26.51
N ALA A 185 14.45 4.58 -26.97
CA ALA A 185 14.07 5.68 -26.10
C ALA A 185 12.87 5.23 -25.24
N PRO A 186 12.76 5.67 -23.97
CA PRO A 186 11.55 5.46 -23.19
C PRO A 186 10.37 6.05 -23.96
N ASN A 187 9.24 5.33 -23.96
CA ASN A 187 7.98 5.83 -24.48
C ASN A 187 7.54 7.06 -23.67
N THR A 188 8.04 8.23 -24.02
CA THR A 188 7.37 9.48 -23.73
C THR A 188 6.26 9.59 -24.77
N GLU A 189 5.08 9.08 -24.45
CA GLU A 189 3.88 9.41 -25.22
C GLU A 189 3.72 10.93 -25.16
N GLN A 190 4.22 11.61 -26.19
CA GLN A 190 4.13 13.05 -26.34
C GLN A 190 2.64 13.42 -26.37
N PRO A 191 2.11 14.12 -25.34
CA PRO A 191 0.71 14.51 -25.34
C PRO A 191 0.49 15.42 -26.55
N ALA A 192 -0.54 15.12 -27.33
CA ALA A 192 -0.93 15.95 -28.47
C ALA A 192 -1.01 17.42 -28.03
N SER A 193 -0.25 18.29 -28.69
CA SER A 193 -0.05 19.68 -28.27
C SER A 193 -1.37 20.38 -27.92
N GLY A 194 -1.51 20.78 -26.67
CA GLY A 194 -2.65 21.55 -26.16
C GLY A 194 -3.68 20.79 -25.31
N GLN A 195 -3.52 19.49 -25.09
CA GLN A 195 -4.31 18.76 -24.08
C GLN A 195 -3.67 18.88 -22.68
N PRO A 196 -4.45 18.78 -21.59
CA PRO A 196 -3.89 18.62 -20.25
C PRO A 196 -3.08 17.33 -20.16
N THR A 197 -1.88 17.43 -19.61
CA THR A 197 -1.00 16.32 -19.28
C THR A 197 -1.12 16.02 -17.80
N VAL A 198 -1.23 14.74 -17.45
CA VAL A 198 -1.11 14.29 -16.06
C VAL A 198 0.22 13.56 -15.93
N THR A 199 1.10 14.07 -15.09
CA THR A 199 2.35 13.39 -14.73
C THR A 199 2.22 12.90 -13.30
N THR A 200 2.46 11.60 -13.10
CA THR A 200 2.39 10.95 -11.77
C THR A 200 3.76 10.42 -11.39
N LEU A 201 4.18 10.69 -10.16
CA LEU A 201 5.46 10.26 -9.59
C LEU A 201 5.24 9.65 -8.20
N GLU A 202 5.88 8.51 -7.97
CA GLU A 202 5.90 7.83 -6.68
C GLU A 202 6.93 8.49 -5.74
N VAL A 203 6.56 8.70 -4.48
CA VAL A 203 7.38 9.39 -3.49
C VAL A 203 7.20 8.79 -2.10
N ALA A 204 8.27 8.20 -1.57
CA ALA A 204 8.37 7.72 -0.19
C ALA A 204 7.17 6.90 0.33
N GLY A 205 6.49 6.13 -0.54
CA GLY A 205 5.32 5.31 -0.19
C GLY A 205 3.95 5.98 -0.41
N GLY A 206 3.93 7.13 -1.07
CA GLY A 206 2.74 7.75 -1.64
C GLY A 206 2.96 8.21 -3.08
N GLU A 207 1.99 8.92 -3.62
CA GLU A 207 1.94 9.35 -5.01
C GLU A 207 1.68 10.85 -5.09
N VAL A 208 2.39 11.55 -5.99
CA VAL A 208 2.10 12.93 -6.37
C VAL A 208 1.80 12.99 -7.86
N SER A 209 0.62 13.52 -8.21
CA SER A 209 0.24 13.76 -9.59
C SER A 209 0.06 15.24 -9.86
N LEU A 210 0.64 15.74 -10.96
CA LEU A 210 0.42 17.08 -11.46
C LEU A 210 -0.30 17.02 -12.81
N GLU A 211 -1.51 17.56 -12.83
CA GLU A 211 -2.30 17.81 -14.04
C GLU A 211 -2.09 19.26 -14.49
N HIS A 212 -1.52 19.45 -15.68
CA HIS A 212 -1.24 20.76 -16.24
C HIS A 212 -1.37 20.73 -17.76
N GLN A 213 -1.94 21.78 -18.34
CA GLN A 213 -1.94 21.98 -19.78
C GLN A 213 -0.78 22.89 -20.17
N PRO A 214 0.10 22.51 -21.12
CA PRO A 214 1.19 23.35 -21.58
C PRO A 214 0.72 24.77 -21.96
N GLY A 215 1.38 25.79 -21.39
CA GLY A 215 1.04 27.20 -21.56
C GLY A 215 -0.12 27.73 -20.70
N SER A 216 -0.81 26.87 -19.92
CA SER A 216 -1.79 27.29 -18.92
C SER A 216 -1.09 27.84 -17.67
N ASP A 217 -1.70 28.84 -17.04
CA ASP A 217 -1.23 29.38 -15.76
C ASP A 217 -1.63 28.51 -14.56
N ASN A 218 -2.68 27.70 -14.72
CA ASN A 218 -3.21 26.88 -13.65
C ASN A 218 -2.95 25.39 -13.90
N GLY A 219 -2.74 24.65 -12.82
CA GLY A 219 -2.66 23.20 -12.77
C GLY A 219 -3.35 22.66 -11.51
N THR A 220 -3.50 21.36 -11.44
CA THR A 220 -4.04 20.66 -10.26
C THR A 220 -3.00 19.68 -9.76
N ILE A 221 -2.64 19.79 -8.49
CA ILE A 221 -1.82 18.78 -7.82
C ILE A 221 -2.70 17.89 -6.95
N ARG A 222 -2.36 16.60 -6.93
CA ARG A 222 -2.95 15.63 -6.01
C ARG A 222 -1.83 14.90 -5.30
N LEU A 223 -1.99 14.73 -4.00
CA LEU A 223 -1.08 13.99 -3.14
C LEU A 223 -1.88 12.86 -2.51
N THR A 224 -1.40 11.63 -2.66
CA THR A 224 -2.04 10.44 -2.12
C THR A 224 -1.07 9.72 -1.22
N ASN A 225 -1.44 9.55 0.05
CA ASN A 225 -0.68 8.79 1.04
C ASN A 225 0.78 9.24 1.20
N ILE A 226 1.07 10.52 0.99
CA ILE A 226 2.41 11.07 1.21
C ILE A 226 2.67 11.09 2.73
N PRO A 227 3.79 10.51 3.22
CA PRO A 227 4.13 10.55 4.62
C PRO A 227 4.20 11.99 5.14
N ALA A 228 3.85 12.23 6.40
CA ALA A 228 4.09 13.55 7.00
C ALA A 228 5.61 13.82 7.13
N PRO A 229 6.07 15.07 6.94
CA PRO A 229 7.45 15.43 7.19
C PRO A 229 7.81 15.27 8.68
N GLU A 230 9.11 15.21 8.98
CA GLU A 230 9.59 15.08 10.36
C GLU A 230 9.14 16.26 11.24
N ALA A 231 9.07 16.04 12.56
CA ALA A 231 8.68 17.08 13.49
C ALA A 231 9.63 18.30 13.40
N GLY A 232 9.06 19.49 13.17
CA GLY A 232 9.81 20.72 12.95
C GLY A 232 10.10 21.03 11.48
N SER A 233 9.60 20.19 10.56
CA SER A 233 9.65 20.40 9.11
C SER A 233 8.25 20.54 8.51
N ALA A 234 8.18 21.16 7.35
CA ALA A 234 7.00 21.28 6.51
C ALA A 234 7.34 20.86 5.07
N TYR A 235 6.34 20.52 4.28
CA TYR A 235 6.51 20.45 2.83
C TYR A 235 6.23 21.83 2.24
N GLN A 236 7.06 22.27 1.31
CA GLN A 236 6.81 23.49 0.56
C GLN A 236 6.81 23.20 -0.93
N MET A 237 5.78 23.72 -1.59
CA MET A 237 5.63 23.66 -3.04
C MET A 237 6.29 24.88 -3.66
N TRP A 238 6.97 24.67 -4.77
CA TRP A 238 7.71 25.70 -5.47
C TRP A 238 7.41 25.70 -6.95
N ILE A 239 7.32 26.91 -7.50
CA ILE A 239 7.28 27.15 -8.94
C ILE A 239 8.62 27.76 -9.30
N VAL A 240 9.38 27.02 -10.09
CA VAL A 240 10.71 27.41 -10.54
C VAL A 240 10.58 27.97 -11.96
N ASN A 241 10.79 29.27 -12.08
CA ASN A 241 10.86 29.98 -13.33
C ASN A 241 12.34 30.07 -13.78
N PRO A 242 12.64 30.60 -14.99
CA PRO A 242 14.01 30.79 -15.43
C PRO A 242 14.84 31.74 -14.54
N ASP A 243 14.17 32.70 -13.90
CA ASP A 243 14.82 33.83 -13.21
C ASP A 243 14.60 33.82 -11.68
N ASP A 244 13.59 33.08 -11.19
CA ASP A 244 13.15 33.11 -9.80
C ASP A 244 12.39 31.83 -9.37
N GLU A 245 12.47 31.52 -8.08
CA GLU A 245 11.68 30.50 -7.40
C GLU A 245 10.61 31.14 -6.53
N VAL A 246 9.36 30.70 -6.70
CA VAL A 246 8.21 31.25 -5.97
C VAL A 246 7.54 30.18 -5.14
N SER A 247 7.34 30.45 -3.85
CA SER A 247 6.56 29.58 -2.97
C SER A 247 5.11 29.50 -3.45
N ALA A 248 4.65 28.29 -3.74
CA ALA A 248 3.28 27.99 -4.13
C ALA A 248 2.41 27.52 -2.94
N GLY A 249 3.01 27.36 -1.76
CA GLY A 249 2.31 27.01 -0.52
C GLY A 249 3.17 26.14 0.40
N VAL A 250 2.89 26.25 1.70
CA VAL A 250 3.51 25.45 2.77
C VAL A 250 2.44 24.53 3.35
N MET A 251 2.82 23.28 3.65
CA MET A 251 1.98 22.27 4.29
C MET A 251 2.69 21.77 5.53
N GLU A 252 2.13 22.09 6.70
CA GLU A 252 2.65 21.58 7.98
C GLU A 252 2.28 20.09 8.14
N PRO A 253 2.97 19.34 9.02
CA PRO A 253 2.68 17.92 9.24
C PRO A 253 1.21 17.61 9.54
N GLU A 254 0.53 18.54 10.23
CA GLU A 254 -0.89 18.45 10.60
C GLU A 254 -1.87 18.72 9.45
N ASP A 255 -1.41 19.38 8.38
CA ASP A 255 -2.19 19.62 7.17
C ASP A 255 -2.19 18.40 6.23
N ILE A 256 -1.27 17.45 6.44
CA ILE A 256 -1.12 16.28 5.59
C ILE A 256 -2.22 15.26 5.89
N THR A 257 -3.01 14.95 4.86
CA THR A 257 -4.05 13.92 4.92
C THR A 257 -3.82 12.86 3.84
N PRO A 258 -4.42 11.65 3.96
CA PRO A 258 -4.16 10.57 3.00
C PRO A 258 -4.54 10.88 1.55
N LYS A 259 -5.41 11.87 1.30
CA LYS A 259 -5.76 12.33 -0.04
C LYS A 259 -5.97 13.84 -0.04
N MET A 260 -5.13 14.54 -0.77
CA MET A 260 -5.17 15.99 -0.90
C MET A 260 -5.24 16.39 -2.37
N LYS A 261 -5.88 17.54 -2.61
CA LYS A 261 -5.95 18.17 -3.92
C LYS A 261 -5.82 19.68 -3.75
N ALA A 262 -4.98 20.32 -4.54
CA ALA A 262 -4.85 21.76 -4.58
C ALA A 262 -4.74 22.26 -6.03
N GLU A 263 -5.20 23.49 -6.25
CA GLU A 263 -4.92 24.22 -7.49
C GLU A 263 -3.59 24.95 -7.34
N VAL A 264 -2.74 24.85 -8.36
CA VAL A 264 -1.47 25.56 -8.45
C VAL A 264 -1.60 26.62 -9.53
N LYS A 265 -1.17 27.85 -9.25
CA LYS A 265 -1.26 29.01 -10.15
C LYS A 265 0.13 29.55 -10.46
N GLY A 266 0.32 30.26 -11.56
CA GLY A 266 1.63 30.77 -11.97
C GLY A 266 2.47 29.79 -12.81
N LEU A 267 1.86 28.71 -13.34
CA LEU A 267 2.57 27.70 -14.12
C LEU A 267 2.87 28.10 -15.57
N SER A 268 2.37 29.26 -16.04
CA SER A 268 2.47 29.65 -17.45
C SER A 268 3.91 29.90 -17.92
N LYS A 269 4.81 30.23 -16.99
CA LYS A 269 6.24 30.46 -17.24
C LYS A 269 7.15 29.49 -16.48
N ALA A 270 6.56 28.55 -15.75
CA ALA A 270 7.29 27.61 -14.93
C ALA A 270 8.07 26.64 -15.80
N GLN A 271 9.34 26.42 -15.47
CA GLN A 271 10.13 25.33 -16.02
C GLN A 271 9.96 24.07 -15.19
N THR A 272 9.81 24.23 -13.88
CA THR A 272 9.69 23.13 -12.93
C THR A 272 8.65 23.47 -11.88
N PHE A 273 7.84 22.49 -11.50
CA PHE A 273 7.11 22.49 -10.24
C PHE A 273 7.74 21.44 -9.33
N MET A 274 8.06 21.79 -8.09
CA MET A 274 8.69 20.86 -7.15
C MET A 274 8.12 20.96 -5.75
N ILE A 275 8.34 19.92 -4.95
CA ILE A 275 8.08 19.90 -3.52
C ILE A 275 9.39 19.56 -2.81
N SER A 276 9.73 20.31 -1.78
CA SER A 276 10.90 20.08 -0.92
C SER A 276 10.49 20.02 0.55
N VAL A 277 11.39 19.48 1.37
CA VAL A 277 11.30 19.57 2.83
C VAL A 277 11.92 20.88 3.29
N GLU A 278 11.16 21.66 4.04
CA GLU A 278 11.59 22.93 4.62
C GLU A 278 11.45 22.92 6.14
N PRO A 279 12.06 23.87 6.86
CA PRO A 279 11.71 24.12 8.26
C PRO A 279 10.22 24.46 8.41
N SER A 280 9.65 24.23 9.60
CA SER A 280 8.27 24.65 9.90
C SER A 280 8.09 26.15 9.65
N GLY A 281 6.97 26.51 9.03
CA GLY A 281 6.68 27.84 8.49
C GLY A 281 7.20 28.08 7.06
N GLY A 282 8.03 27.17 6.53
CA GLY A 282 8.62 27.26 5.21
C GLY A 282 9.94 28.04 5.17
N SER A 283 10.43 28.23 3.94
CA SER A 283 11.65 28.95 3.58
C SER A 283 11.37 30.03 2.54
N ASP A 284 12.30 30.99 2.41
CA ASP A 284 12.29 32.00 1.35
C ASP A 284 12.79 31.44 0.01
N GLU A 285 13.64 30.39 0.04
CA GLU A 285 14.19 29.68 -1.12
C GLU A 285 14.08 28.16 -0.90
N PRO A 286 13.97 27.33 -1.96
CA PRO A 286 13.92 25.88 -1.82
C PRO A 286 15.22 25.32 -1.21
N SER A 287 15.09 24.32 -0.35
CA SER A 287 16.21 23.53 0.14
C SER A 287 16.67 22.47 -0.87
N ASP A 288 17.83 21.89 -0.62
CA ASP A 288 18.35 20.74 -1.40
C ASP A 288 17.58 19.42 -1.11
N GLN A 289 16.64 19.42 -0.17
CA GLN A 289 15.86 18.22 0.20
C GLN A 289 14.62 18.08 -0.67
N GLU A 290 14.84 17.77 -1.95
CA GLU A 290 13.77 17.53 -2.91
C GLU A 290 12.98 16.26 -2.56
N VAL A 291 11.66 16.40 -2.54
CA VAL A 291 10.71 15.28 -2.45
C VAL A 291 10.35 14.83 -3.86
N VAL A 292 9.90 15.75 -4.70
CA VAL A 292 9.51 15.47 -6.09
C VAL A 292 9.70 16.70 -6.98
N SER A 293 9.97 16.47 -8.26
CA SER A 293 10.15 17.52 -9.27
C SER A 293 9.50 17.13 -10.61
N PHE A 294 8.72 18.05 -11.16
CA PHE A 294 8.01 17.92 -12.42
C PHE A 294 8.56 18.93 -13.41
N ASN A 295 9.11 18.44 -14.53
CA ASN A 295 9.53 19.31 -15.62
C ASN A 295 8.31 19.72 -16.47
N LEU A 296 8.12 21.03 -16.60
CA LEU A 296 7.02 21.68 -17.31
C LEU A 296 7.46 22.37 -18.60
N ALA A 297 8.78 22.44 -18.86
CA ALA A 297 9.29 22.96 -20.10
C ALA A 297 8.81 22.08 -21.27
N SER A 298 8.45 22.71 -22.38
CA SER A 298 7.78 22.07 -23.52
C SER A 298 8.51 20.80 -23.98
N GLN A 299 7.86 19.65 -23.79
CA GLN A 299 8.16 18.41 -24.53
C GLN A 299 7.34 18.37 -25.82
#